data_AF-A0A2M7VY14-F1
#
_entry.id   AF-A0A2M7VY14-F1
#
_cell.length_a   1.000
_cell.length_b   1.000
_cell.length_c   1.000
_cell.angle_alpha   90.00
_cell.angle_beta   90.00
_cell.angle_gamma   90.00
#
_symmetry.space_group_name_H-M   'P 1'
#
loop_
_entity.id
_entity.type
_entity.pdbx_description
1 polymer ?
#
loop_
_entity_poly.entity_id
_entity_poly.type
_entity_poly.pdbx_seq_one_letter_code
_entity_poly.pdbx_strand_id
1 'polypeptide(L)'
;MSFKINSYEDYKKQYQQSVENPEQFWSTIANTFSWRKKWDTVLKWNFDEPNIKWFVNGKLNITENCLDRHLATRGNQTAIVWEPNNPNDDTIKLTYHQLHQKVCEFANVLKNNGAKKGDRICLYMPMVPELAIAVLACARIGAIHSVVFAGFSAKALADRINDSACTLILCSDEAFRGAKTIPIKNVVDEALKNCPSISKNIVLKRTGAKVEMINNRDVWWHDEVKKVNSECVAEEMDSEDELFILYTSGSTGQPKGVVHTTGGYMVYTNYTFQNVFQYNTGDIFWCTADIGWITGHSYIIYGPLLAGATTVMFEGVPTWPDAGRFWEVVDKHQVNIFYTAPTAIRALMACDIDFVNKHQLSSLKVLGTVGEPINIEAWEWYHKNIGKTNCPIVDTWWQTETGGIMISSLAGITPSKPTFATLPLPGIQPCLVDAVGNEITENNVEGNLCIKFPWPSMLRTTYGDHNRCKQNYFSTYKGKYFTGDGCKRDENGMYRITGRVDDVINVSGHRIGTAEVENALDENHLVIESAVVGYPHDIKGQGIYAYVICAKEVNEQELRKELLEHITQHIGAFAKPDKIQLVSGLPKTRSGKIMRRILRKIAEGDTSNLGDTSTLLDPEIVKEIKNNAL
;
A
#
# COMPACT_ATOMS: atom_id res chain seq x y z
N MET A 1 16.58 -21.92 -12.69
CA MET A 1 16.16 -22.53 -11.41
C MET A 1 15.05 -21.68 -10.82
N SER A 2 13.99 -22.29 -10.29
CA SER A 2 12.94 -21.58 -9.58
C SER A 2 13.39 -21.30 -8.15
N PHE A 3 13.22 -20.07 -7.66
CA PHE A 3 13.46 -19.70 -6.25
C PHE A 3 12.16 -19.77 -5.42
N LYS A 4 11.12 -20.40 -5.96
CA LYS A 4 9.84 -20.63 -5.28
C LYS A 4 10.01 -21.71 -4.22
N ILE A 5 9.58 -21.39 -3.00
CA ILE A 5 9.59 -22.28 -1.84
C ILE A 5 8.38 -23.21 -1.91
N ASN A 6 8.61 -24.51 -1.80
CA ASN A 6 7.56 -25.53 -2.03
C ASN A 6 7.14 -26.32 -0.79
N SER A 7 7.78 -26.10 0.36
CA SER A 7 7.41 -26.75 1.63
C SER A 7 7.87 -25.95 2.84
N TYR A 8 7.33 -26.25 4.02
CA TYR A 8 7.76 -25.60 5.26
C TYR A 8 9.23 -25.87 5.61
N GLU A 9 9.75 -27.06 5.29
CA GLU A 9 11.18 -27.36 5.48
C GLU A 9 12.07 -26.58 4.52
N ASP A 10 11.63 -26.43 3.27
CA ASP A 10 12.33 -25.58 2.30
C ASP A 10 12.30 -24.12 2.75
N TYR A 11 11.16 -23.61 3.27
CA TYR A 11 11.09 -22.29 3.89
C TYR A 11 12.15 -22.13 4.99
N LYS A 12 12.22 -23.07 5.95
CA LYS A 12 13.19 -23.01 7.06
C LYS A 12 14.63 -22.97 6.53
N LYS A 13 14.95 -23.80 5.54
CA LYS A 13 16.26 -23.83 4.90
C LYS A 13 16.59 -22.52 4.16
N GLN A 14 15.68 -22.01 3.35
CA GLN A 14 15.89 -20.75 2.61
C GLN A 14 16.01 -19.57 3.57
N TYR A 15 15.19 -19.53 4.63
CA TYR A 15 15.29 -18.51 5.67
C TYR A 15 16.66 -18.56 6.35
N GLN A 16 17.11 -19.73 6.81
CA GLN A 16 18.43 -19.89 7.39
C GLN A 16 19.55 -19.41 6.45
N GLN A 17 19.54 -19.86 5.19
CA GLN A 17 20.53 -19.46 4.18
C GLN A 17 20.55 -17.95 3.93
N SER A 18 19.37 -17.33 3.89
CA SER A 18 19.22 -15.90 3.67
C SER A 18 19.73 -15.03 4.84
N VAL A 19 19.81 -15.60 6.04
CA VAL A 19 20.31 -14.91 7.25
C VAL A 19 21.81 -15.15 7.42
N GLU A 20 22.27 -16.39 7.22
CA GLU A 20 23.69 -16.75 7.37
C GLU A 20 24.55 -16.22 6.21
N ASN A 21 24.01 -16.21 4.98
CA ASN A 21 24.74 -15.81 3.76
C ASN A 21 23.89 -14.88 2.88
N PRO A 22 23.51 -13.68 3.38
CA PRO A 22 22.53 -12.81 2.71
C PRO A 22 22.96 -12.38 1.30
N GLU A 23 24.23 -12.04 1.10
CA GLU A 23 24.74 -11.64 -0.22
C GLU A 23 24.68 -12.79 -1.23
N GLN A 24 25.05 -14.00 -0.83
CA GLN A 24 24.98 -15.16 -1.72
C GLN A 24 23.54 -15.53 -2.07
N PHE A 25 22.65 -15.49 -1.09
CA PHE A 25 21.22 -15.74 -1.27
C PHE A 25 20.61 -14.76 -2.28
N TRP A 26 20.76 -13.45 -2.05
CA TRP A 26 20.20 -12.43 -2.94
C TRP A 26 20.89 -12.38 -4.30
N SER A 27 22.20 -12.65 -4.36
CA SER A 27 22.92 -12.81 -5.63
C SER A 27 22.32 -13.96 -6.46
N THR A 28 22.02 -15.10 -5.84
CA THR A 28 21.43 -16.26 -6.53
C THR A 28 20.07 -15.91 -7.13
N ILE A 29 19.20 -15.22 -6.38
CA ILE A 29 17.89 -14.78 -6.87
C ILE A 29 18.05 -13.73 -7.96
N ALA A 30 18.88 -12.70 -7.76
CA ALA A 30 19.08 -11.63 -8.74
C ALA A 30 19.63 -12.14 -10.07
N ASN A 31 20.37 -13.25 -10.07
CA ASN A 31 20.90 -13.89 -11.30
C ASN A 31 19.81 -14.47 -12.21
N THR A 32 18.56 -14.59 -11.75
CA THR A 32 17.44 -15.05 -12.60
C THR A 32 16.80 -13.92 -13.41
N PHE A 33 17.25 -12.68 -13.25
CA PHE A 33 16.76 -11.51 -13.98
C PHE A 33 17.68 -11.17 -15.15
N SER A 34 17.15 -10.40 -16.10
CA SER A 34 17.92 -9.85 -17.20
C SER A 34 18.69 -8.63 -16.73
N TRP A 35 20.02 -8.74 -16.73
CA TRP A 35 20.95 -7.64 -16.46
C TRP A 35 21.79 -7.41 -17.72
N ARG A 36 21.96 -6.16 -18.13
CA ARG A 36 22.88 -5.78 -19.22
C ARG A 36 24.33 -5.92 -18.77
N LYS A 37 24.60 -5.55 -17.52
CA LYS A 37 25.85 -5.81 -16.81
C LYS A 37 25.53 -6.32 -15.41
N LYS A 38 26.17 -7.42 -14.99
CA LYS A 38 26.06 -7.87 -13.60
C LYS A 38 26.81 -6.93 -12.67
N TRP A 39 26.36 -6.88 -11.42
CA TRP A 39 26.93 -6.07 -10.36
C TRP A 39 28.33 -6.53 -9.97
N ASP A 40 29.11 -5.60 -9.42
CA ASP A 40 30.46 -5.87 -8.91
C ASP A 40 30.42 -6.20 -7.40
N THR A 41 29.40 -5.74 -6.68
CA THR A 41 29.20 -5.99 -5.24
C THR A 41 27.72 -6.19 -4.95
N VAL A 42 27.36 -7.21 -4.17
CA VAL A 42 25.94 -7.50 -3.89
C VAL A 42 25.35 -6.49 -2.91
N LEU A 43 26.07 -6.17 -1.83
CA LEU A 43 25.57 -5.27 -0.80
C LEU A 43 26.69 -4.39 -0.24
N LYS A 44 26.44 -3.08 -0.16
CA LYS A 44 27.23 -2.12 0.61
C LYS A 44 26.28 -1.33 1.50
N TRP A 45 26.48 -1.36 2.82
CA TRP A 45 25.53 -0.74 3.73
C TRP A 45 26.13 -0.21 5.03
N ASN A 46 25.47 0.82 5.58
CA ASN A 46 25.67 1.33 6.94
C ASN A 46 24.36 2.00 7.41
N PHE A 47 23.84 1.62 8.59
CA PHE A 47 22.65 2.24 9.19
C PHE A 47 22.94 3.51 9.99
N ASP A 48 24.20 3.82 10.34
CA ASP A 48 24.54 5.05 11.04
C ASP A 48 24.43 6.29 10.13
N GLU A 49 24.75 6.14 8.85
CA GLU A 49 24.66 7.17 7.79
C GLU A 49 23.61 6.81 6.71
N PRO A 50 22.53 6.12 7.10
CA PRO A 50 21.72 5.21 6.27
C PRO A 50 22.07 5.15 4.78
N ASN A 51 23.23 4.60 4.46
CA ASN A 51 23.75 4.47 3.10
C ASN A 51 23.72 3.00 2.73
N ILE A 52 22.69 2.59 1.99
CA ILE A 52 22.44 1.19 1.61
C ILE A 52 22.40 1.10 0.10
N LYS A 53 23.14 0.15 -0.47
CA LYS A 53 23.19 -0.12 -1.91
C LYS A 53 23.22 -1.61 -2.18
N TRP A 54 22.39 -2.06 -3.11
CA TRP A 54 22.28 -3.43 -3.57
C TRP A 54 22.65 -3.54 -5.04
N PHE A 55 23.37 -4.61 -5.39
CA PHE A 55 23.79 -4.93 -6.75
C PHE A 55 24.59 -3.80 -7.39
N VAL A 56 25.55 -3.23 -6.66
CA VAL A 56 26.35 -2.05 -7.03
C VAL A 56 26.96 -2.21 -8.42
N ASN A 57 26.81 -1.19 -9.27
CA ASN A 57 27.23 -1.14 -10.67
C ASN A 57 26.51 -2.11 -11.62
N GLY A 58 25.49 -2.82 -11.14
CA GLY A 58 24.62 -3.63 -12.00
C GLY A 58 23.84 -2.71 -12.95
N LYS A 59 23.78 -3.07 -14.23
CA LYS A 59 23.07 -2.32 -15.27
C LYS A 59 21.87 -3.08 -15.77
N LEU A 60 20.72 -2.42 -15.83
CA LEU A 60 19.45 -3.01 -16.27
C LEU A 60 18.47 -1.93 -16.75
N ASN A 61 17.32 -2.37 -17.25
CA ASN A 61 16.09 -1.60 -17.17
C ASN A 61 14.99 -2.50 -16.58
N ILE A 62 14.23 -2.02 -15.60
CA ILE A 62 13.18 -2.84 -14.97
C ILE A 62 12.09 -3.23 -15.97
N THR A 63 11.81 -2.40 -16.97
CA THR A 63 10.79 -2.70 -17.98
C THR A 63 11.17 -3.83 -18.92
N GLU A 64 12.47 -4.05 -19.17
CA GLU A 64 12.93 -5.23 -19.92
C GLU A 64 12.59 -6.53 -19.17
N ASN A 65 12.57 -6.47 -17.83
CA ASN A 65 12.18 -7.58 -16.98
C ASN A 65 10.65 -7.69 -16.77
N CYS A 66 9.91 -6.59 -16.85
CA CYS A 66 8.43 -6.62 -16.79
C CYS A 66 7.77 -6.95 -18.12
N LEU A 67 8.43 -6.68 -19.26
CA LEU A 67 7.81 -6.69 -20.59
C LEU A 67 8.65 -7.45 -21.61
N ASP A 68 9.81 -6.89 -22.00
CA ASP A 68 10.56 -7.33 -23.18
C ASP A 68 10.98 -8.80 -23.10
N ARG A 69 11.46 -9.28 -21.94
CA ARG A 69 11.86 -10.68 -21.74
C ARG A 69 10.71 -11.68 -21.87
N HIS A 70 9.47 -11.22 -21.73
CA HIS A 70 8.29 -12.06 -21.81
C HIS A 70 7.74 -12.16 -23.23
N LEU A 71 8.12 -11.28 -24.15
CA LEU A 71 7.51 -11.21 -25.49
C LEU A 71 7.68 -12.51 -26.30
N ALA A 72 8.86 -13.12 -26.25
CA ALA A 72 9.17 -14.32 -27.05
C ALA A 72 8.34 -15.54 -26.66
N THR A 73 7.96 -15.67 -25.38
CA THR A 73 7.28 -16.87 -24.84
C THR A 73 5.85 -16.61 -24.38
N ARG A 74 5.51 -15.35 -24.08
CA ARG A 74 4.24 -14.93 -23.46
C ARG A 74 3.63 -13.70 -24.14
N GLY A 75 4.11 -13.29 -25.31
CA GLY A 75 3.65 -12.07 -25.99
C GLY A 75 2.12 -11.98 -26.16
N ASN A 76 1.45 -13.12 -26.43
CA ASN A 76 -0.01 -13.21 -26.57
C ASN A 76 -0.76 -13.47 -25.26
N GLN A 77 -0.05 -13.73 -24.16
CA GLN A 77 -0.66 -13.85 -22.84
C GLN A 77 -1.16 -12.48 -22.39
N THR A 78 -2.34 -12.41 -21.79
CA THR A 78 -2.83 -11.20 -21.12
C THR A 78 -1.85 -10.79 -20.01
N ALA A 79 -1.41 -9.54 -20.02
CA ALA A 79 -0.64 -8.92 -18.95
C ALA A 79 -1.59 -8.22 -17.98
N ILE A 80 -2.47 -7.35 -18.49
CA ILE A 80 -3.41 -6.56 -17.70
C ILE A 80 -4.84 -6.86 -18.16
N VAL A 81 -5.70 -7.20 -17.20
CA VAL A 81 -7.16 -7.13 -17.34
C VAL A 81 -7.61 -5.86 -16.64
N TRP A 82 -8.19 -4.92 -17.37
CA TRP A 82 -8.79 -3.74 -16.78
C TRP A 82 -10.31 -3.88 -16.75
N GLU A 83 -10.86 -3.85 -15.54
CA GLU A 83 -12.28 -3.86 -15.29
C GLU A 83 -12.78 -2.43 -15.05
N PRO A 84 -13.69 -1.92 -15.90
CA PRO A 84 -14.22 -0.57 -15.78
C PRO A 84 -15.04 -0.37 -14.51
N ASN A 85 -15.24 0.91 -14.17
CA ASN A 85 -16.14 1.29 -13.08
C ASN A 85 -17.56 0.76 -13.33
N ASN A 86 -18.13 1.02 -14.52
CA ASN A 86 -19.45 0.54 -14.94
C ASN A 86 -19.38 -0.93 -15.39
N PRO A 87 -20.16 -1.85 -14.76
CA PRO A 87 -20.22 -3.26 -15.16
C PRO A 87 -20.51 -3.51 -16.63
N ASN A 88 -21.28 -2.59 -17.24
CA ASN A 88 -21.78 -2.72 -18.60
C ASN A 88 -20.80 -2.19 -19.65
N ASP A 89 -19.73 -1.50 -19.23
CA ASP A 89 -18.68 -1.08 -20.15
C ASP A 89 -17.76 -2.27 -20.47
N ASP A 90 -17.12 -2.25 -21.63
CA ASP A 90 -16.24 -3.33 -22.07
C ASP A 90 -14.97 -3.42 -21.22
N THR A 91 -14.64 -4.64 -20.77
CA THR A 91 -13.34 -4.96 -20.17
C THR A 91 -12.23 -4.78 -21.22
N ILE A 92 -11.14 -4.11 -20.86
CA ILE A 92 -9.94 -4.04 -21.70
C ILE A 92 -8.97 -5.15 -21.27
N LYS A 93 -8.46 -5.92 -22.23
CA LYS A 93 -7.39 -6.90 -22.00
C LYS A 93 -6.18 -6.50 -22.85
N LEU A 94 -5.06 -6.26 -22.19
CA LEU A 94 -3.79 -5.97 -22.86
C LEU A 94 -2.89 -7.18 -22.75
N THR A 95 -2.51 -7.76 -23.88
CA THR A 95 -1.45 -8.78 -23.92
C THR A 95 -0.09 -8.17 -23.59
N TYR A 96 0.92 -8.99 -23.26
CA TYR A 96 2.29 -8.50 -23.07
C TYR A 96 2.81 -7.74 -24.30
N HIS A 97 2.47 -8.19 -25.51
CA HIS A 97 2.83 -7.49 -26.75
C HIS A 97 2.15 -6.13 -26.86
N GLN A 98 0.83 -6.06 -26.62
CA GLN A 98 0.08 -4.80 -26.67
C GLN A 98 0.50 -3.82 -25.58
N LEU A 99 0.76 -4.30 -24.37
CA LEU A 99 1.25 -3.48 -23.26
C LEU A 99 2.64 -2.93 -23.57
N HIS A 100 3.55 -3.77 -24.08
CA HIS A 100 4.89 -3.35 -24.50
C HIS A 100 4.85 -2.26 -25.58
N GLN A 101 4.03 -2.45 -26.63
CA GLN A 101 3.85 -1.46 -27.69
C GLN A 101 3.35 -0.12 -27.12
N LYS A 102 2.30 -0.15 -26.31
CA LYS A 102 1.75 1.07 -25.68
C LYS A 102 2.75 1.76 -24.75
N VAL A 103 3.56 1.00 -24.03
CA VAL A 103 4.64 1.54 -23.18
C VAL A 103 5.74 2.18 -24.02
N CYS A 104 6.11 1.58 -25.16
CA CYS A 104 7.10 2.17 -26.06
C CYS A 104 6.58 3.44 -26.75
N GLU A 105 5.34 3.43 -27.24
CA GLU A 105 4.66 4.63 -27.76
C GLU A 105 4.67 5.73 -26.72
N PHE A 106 4.22 5.42 -25.51
CA PHE A 106 4.08 6.45 -24.49
C PHE A 106 5.43 6.93 -23.92
N ALA A 107 6.45 6.07 -23.89
CA ALA A 107 7.82 6.48 -23.61
C ALA A 107 8.33 7.51 -24.64
N ASN A 108 8.01 7.32 -25.93
CA ASN A 108 8.31 8.28 -26.98
C ASN A 108 7.47 9.57 -26.84
N VAL A 109 6.21 9.48 -26.39
CA VAL A 109 5.39 10.67 -26.06
C VAL A 109 6.06 11.51 -24.98
N LEU A 110 6.52 10.87 -23.90
CA LEU A 110 7.22 11.56 -22.80
C LEU A 110 8.50 12.24 -23.31
N LYS A 111 9.33 11.53 -24.10
CA LYS A 111 10.54 12.09 -24.71
C LYS A 111 10.23 13.28 -25.63
N ASN A 112 9.21 13.18 -26.50
CA ASN A 112 8.76 14.27 -27.37
C ASN A 112 8.24 15.49 -26.59
N ASN A 113 7.72 15.29 -25.39
CA ASN A 113 7.27 16.35 -24.49
C ASN A 113 8.35 16.82 -23.50
N GLY A 114 9.62 16.43 -23.74
CA GLY A 114 10.79 16.99 -23.08
C GLY A 114 11.31 16.19 -21.88
N ALA A 115 10.71 15.03 -21.56
CA ALA A 115 11.18 14.19 -20.46
C ALA A 115 12.57 13.58 -20.76
N LYS A 116 13.43 13.57 -19.73
CA LYS A 116 14.77 13.00 -19.76
C LYS A 116 14.98 12.03 -18.59
N LYS A 117 16.03 11.21 -18.67
CA LYS A 117 16.47 10.38 -17.54
C LYS A 117 16.72 11.27 -16.32
N GLY A 118 16.19 10.89 -15.16
CA GLY A 118 16.26 11.63 -13.91
C GLY A 118 15.20 12.74 -13.73
N ASP A 119 14.36 13.01 -14.73
CA ASP A 119 13.23 13.93 -14.56
C ASP A 119 12.16 13.31 -13.66
N ARG A 120 11.56 14.14 -12.79
CA ARG A 120 10.44 13.70 -11.95
C ARG A 120 9.14 13.99 -12.68
N ILE A 121 8.30 12.97 -12.82
CA ILE A 121 7.04 13.06 -13.56
C ILE A 121 5.89 12.74 -12.62
N CYS A 122 5.01 13.71 -12.39
CA CYS A 122 3.84 13.54 -11.52
C CYS A 122 2.73 12.79 -12.28
N LEU A 123 2.22 11.70 -11.69
CA LEU A 123 1.10 10.95 -12.25
C LEU A 123 -0.13 11.11 -11.35
N TYR A 124 -1.08 11.94 -11.76
CA TYR A 124 -2.34 12.22 -11.05
C TYR A 124 -3.53 11.69 -11.85
N MET A 125 -3.61 10.36 -11.95
CA MET A 125 -4.50 9.64 -12.86
C MET A 125 -5.42 8.67 -12.10
N PRO A 126 -6.64 8.39 -12.59
CA PRO A 126 -7.46 7.31 -12.06
C PRO A 126 -6.90 5.91 -12.37
N MET A 127 -7.56 4.88 -11.85
CA MET A 127 -7.24 3.47 -12.08
C MET A 127 -7.63 3.00 -13.50
N VAL A 128 -6.94 3.55 -14.50
CA VAL A 128 -7.08 3.24 -15.94
C VAL A 128 -5.80 2.59 -16.49
N PRO A 129 -5.84 1.85 -17.61
CA PRO A 129 -4.66 1.21 -18.18
C PRO A 129 -3.51 2.19 -18.46
N GLU A 130 -3.84 3.42 -18.85
CA GLU A 130 -2.90 4.50 -19.12
C GLU A 130 -2.03 4.86 -17.92
N LEU A 131 -2.52 4.69 -16.68
CA LEU A 131 -1.70 4.90 -15.48
C LEU A 131 -0.57 3.85 -15.39
N ALA A 132 -0.87 2.57 -15.63
CA ALA A 132 0.16 1.52 -15.66
C ALA A 132 1.13 1.74 -16.83
N ILE A 133 0.62 2.14 -18.00
CA ILE A 133 1.45 2.49 -19.16
C ILE A 133 2.38 3.66 -18.85
N ALA A 134 1.89 4.71 -18.20
CA ALA A 134 2.69 5.87 -17.81
C ALA A 134 3.78 5.54 -16.79
N VAL A 135 3.46 4.73 -15.76
CA VAL A 135 4.44 4.25 -14.77
C VAL A 135 5.57 3.48 -15.45
N LEU A 136 5.23 2.53 -16.32
CA LEU A 136 6.21 1.73 -17.05
C LEU A 136 6.99 2.58 -18.07
N ALA A 137 6.35 3.51 -18.76
CA ALA A 137 7.02 4.41 -19.71
C ALA A 137 8.04 5.31 -19.03
N CYS A 138 7.73 5.86 -17.85
CA CYS A 138 8.69 6.63 -17.05
C CYS A 138 9.91 5.78 -16.69
N ALA A 139 9.68 4.58 -16.15
CA ALA A 139 10.75 3.64 -15.81
C ALA A 139 11.58 3.20 -17.04
N ARG A 140 10.96 3.07 -18.23
CA ARG A 140 11.64 2.71 -19.48
C ARG A 140 12.63 3.78 -19.92
N ILE A 141 12.30 5.06 -19.72
CA ILE A 141 13.15 6.19 -20.11
C ILE A 141 14.05 6.70 -18.97
N GLY A 142 14.05 6.01 -17.82
CA GLY A 142 14.80 6.41 -16.65
C GLY A 142 14.29 7.68 -15.96
N ALA A 143 13.05 8.09 -16.24
CA ALA A 143 12.38 9.14 -15.49
C ALA A 143 11.85 8.56 -14.16
N ILE A 144 11.81 9.42 -13.14
CA ILE A 144 11.39 9.08 -11.79
C ILE A 144 9.90 9.42 -11.69
N HIS A 145 9.03 8.43 -11.75
CA HIS A 145 7.61 8.71 -11.60
C HIS A 145 7.27 8.99 -10.12
N SER A 146 6.33 9.91 -9.93
CA SER A 146 5.75 10.23 -8.62
C SER A 146 4.24 10.14 -8.75
N VAL A 147 3.69 8.96 -8.45
CA VAL A 147 2.24 8.77 -8.48
C VAL A 147 1.61 9.45 -7.27
N VAL A 148 0.60 10.27 -7.55
CA VAL A 148 -0.17 11.00 -6.56
C VAL A 148 -1.60 10.54 -6.65
N PHE A 149 -2.14 10.03 -5.53
CA PHE A 149 -3.48 9.49 -5.49
C PHE A 149 -4.53 10.50 -5.98
N ALA A 150 -5.32 10.14 -6.99
CA ALA A 150 -6.28 10.99 -7.71
C ALA A 150 -7.49 11.48 -6.89
N GLY A 151 -7.45 11.33 -5.56
CA GLY A 151 -8.39 11.93 -4.63
C GLY A 151 -7.82 13.05 -3.77
N PHE A 152 -6.54 13.39 -3.89
CA PHE A 152 -5.95 14.49 -3.10
C PHE A 152 -6.42 15.87 -3.56
N SER A 153 -6.34 16.85 -2.65
CA SER A 153 -6.63 18.24 -2.98
C SER A 153 -5.57 18.86 -3.90
N ALA A 154 -5.92 19.99 -4.54
CA ALA A 154 -4.99 20.77 -5.33
C ALA A 154 -3.76 21.22 -4.53
N LYS A 155 -3.94 21.57 -3.25
CA LYS A 155 -2.85 21.94 -2.35
C LYS A 155 -1.91 20.76 -2.08
N ALA A 156 -2.48 19.60 -1.73
CA ALA A 156 -1.70 18.39 -1.47
C ALA A 156 -0.95 17.89 -2.71
N LEU A 157 -1.54 18.06 -3.90
CA LEU A 157 -0.89 17.81 -5.18
C LEU A 157 0.27 18.78 -5.42
N ALA A 158 0.03 20.09 -5.27
CA ALA A 158 1.05 21.12 -5.47
C ALA A 158 2.26 20.95 -4.53
N ASP A 159 2.02 20.64 -3.26
CA ASP A 159 3.10 20.43 -2.29
C ASP A 159 4.03 19.28 -2.71
N ARG A 160 3.47 18.20 -3.27
CA ARG A 160 4.25 17.06 -3.79
C ARG A 160 4.99 17.40 -5.07
N ILE A 161 4.34 18.09 -6.01
CA ILE A 161 4.96 18.53 -7.27
C ILE A 161 6.17 19.42 -6.97
N ASN A 162 6.02 20.36 -6.04
CA ASN A 162 7.06 21.31 -5.69
C ASN A 162 8.22 20.65 -4.92
N ASP A 163 7.94 19.74 -4.00
CA ASP A 163 8.97 19.03 -3.22
C ASP A 163 9.88 18.18 -4.14
N SER A 164 9.32 17.50 -5.13
CA SER A 164 10.09 16.73 -6.12
C SER A 164 10.47 17.51 -7.38
N ALA A 165 10.12 18.81 -7.44
CA ALA A 165 10.29 19.68 -8.59
C ALA A 165 9.91 18.98 -9.91
N CYS A 166 8.72 18.38 -9.98
CA CYS A 166 8.30 17.63 -11.16
C CYS A 166 8.27 18.53 -12.40
N THR A 167 8.73 18.01 -13.53
CA THR A 167 8.80 18.75 -14.81
C THR A 167 7.57 18.53 -15.68
N LEU A 168 6.96 17.35 -15.58
CA LEU A 168 5.72 16.99 -16.28
C LEU A 168 4.67 16.51 -15.29
N ILE A 169 3.40 16.70 -15.65
CA ILE A 169 2.26 16.06 -14.99
C ILE A 169 1.37 15.35 -16.01
N LEU A 170 0.85 14.19 -15.61
CA LEU A 170 -0.15 13.44 -16.36
C LEU A 170 -1.43 13.38 -15.53
N CYS A 171 -2.57 13.64 -16.17
CA CYS A 171 -3.87 13.61 -15.52
C CYS A 171 -4.97 13.17 -16.49
N SER A 172 -6.21 12.97 -16.00
CA SER A 172 -7.39 12.82 -16.85
C SER A 172 -8.27 14.08 -16.81
N ASP A 173 -9.21 14.19 -17.76
CA ASP A 173 -10.29 15.17 -17.72
C ASP A 173 -11.09 15.03 -16.41
N GLU A 174 -11.67 13.86 -16.19
CA GLU A 174 -12.33 13.44 -14.97
C GLU A 174 -12.03 11.97 -14.67
N ALA A 175 -12.57 11.45 -13.57
CA ALA A 175 -12.53 10.03 -13.24
C ALA A 175 -13.90 9.55 -12.80
N PHE A 176 -14.23 8.28 -13.09
CA PHE A 176 -15.39 7.64 -12.49
C PHE A 176 -15.04 7.06 -11.12
N ARG A 177 -15.99 7.10 -10.19
CA ARG A 177 -15.91 6.42 -8.90
C ARG A 177 -17.30 6.07 -8.38
N GLY A 178 -17.69 4.81 -8.54
CA GLY A 178 -19.07 4.38 -8.34
C GLY A 178 -20.01 5.19 -9.25
N ALA A 179 -21.07 5.75 -8.66
CA ALA A 179 -22.01 6.60 -9.39
C ALA A 179 -21.52 8.04 -9.64
N LYS A 180 -20.38 8.45 -9.07
CA LYS A 180 -19.90 9.85 -9.11
C LYS A 180 -18.78 10.04 -10.12
N THR A 181 -18.64 11.26 -10.62
CA THR A 181 -17.44 11.72 -11.33
C THR A 181 -16.58 12.59 -10.41
N ILE A 182 -15.26 12.58 -10.65
CA ILE A 182 -14.28 13.38 -9.92
C ILE A 182 -13.59 14.33 -10.93
N PRO A 183 -13.60 15.66 -10.71
CA PRO A 183 -13.08 16.63 -11.67
C PRO A 183 -11.55 16.75 -11.61
N ILE A 184 -10.85 15.74 -12.11
CA ILE A 184 -9.39 15.60 -12.02
C ILE A 184 -8.65 16.80 -12.63
N LYS A 185 -8.98 17.20 -13.86
CA LYS A 185 -8.31 18.32 -14.55
C LYS A 185 -8.45 19.64 -13.81
N ASN A 186 -9.61 19.89 -13.19
CA ASN A 186 -9.85 21.12 -12.41
C ASN A 186 -8.94 21.19 -11.18
N VAL A 187 -8.75 20.06 -10.49
CA VAL A 187 -7.83 19.97 -9.34
C VAL A 187 -6.39 20.22 -9.78
N VAL A 188 -6.01 19.67 -10.94
CA VAL A 188 -4.68 19.90 -11.53
C VAL A 188 -4.49 21.36 -11.91
N ASP A 189 -5.45 22.00 -12.58
CA ASP A 189 -5.33 23.40 -12.96
C ASP A 189 -5.17 24.33 -11.75
N GLU A 190 -5.91 24.07 -10.68
CA GLU A 190 -5.75 24.79 -9.43
C GLU A 190 -4.38 24.58 -8.80
N ALA A 191 -3.87 23.34 -8.78
CA ALA A 191 -2.54 23.02 -8.25
C ALA A 191 -1.43 23.71 -9.06
N LEU A 192 -1.55 23.68 -10.39
CA LEU A 192 -0.53 24.19 -11.31
C LEU A 192 -0.34 25.71 -11.25
N LYS A 193 -1.30 26.48 -10.69
CA LYS A 193 -1.09 27.91 -10.37
C LYS A 193 0.12 28.15 -9.47
N ASN A 194 0.48 27.16 -8.65
CA ASN A 194 1.58 27.23 -7.67
C ASN A 194 2.71 26.24 -7.98
N CYS A 195 2.80 25.71 -9.20
CA CYS A 195 3.80 24.70 -9.59
C CYS A 195 4.65 25.17 -10.78
N PRO A 196 5.61 26.10 -10.59
CA PRO A 196 6.36 26.72 -11.68
C PRO A 196 7.29 25.75 -12.43
N SER A 197 7.60 24.58 -11.84
CA SER A 197 8.47 23.58 -12.47
C SER A 197 7.80 22.81 -13.61
N ILE A 198 6.47 22.82 -13.68
CA ILE A 198 5.71 22.03 -14.66
C ILE A 198 5.72 22.74 -16.02
N SER A 199 6.37 22.12 -17.00
CA SER A 199 6.41 22.61 -18.38
C SER A 199 5.29 22.05 -19.26
N LYS A 200 4.80 20.84 -18.96
CA LYS A 200 3.75 20.16 -19.73
C LYS A 200 2.78 19.40 -18.84
N ASN A 201 1.51 19.41 -19.25
CA ASN A 201 0.44 18.59 -18.70
C ASN A 201 -0.17 17.72 -19.80
N ILE A 202 -0.04 16.41 -19.70
CA ILE A 202 -0.61 15.47 -20.67
C ILE A 202 -1.94 14.94 -20.10
N VAL A 203 -3.03 15.21 -20.79
CA VAL A 203 -4.39 14.97 -20.32
C VAL A 203 -5.02 13.79 -21.06
N LEU A 204 -5.47 12.77 -20.32
CA LEU A 204 -6.28 11.68 -20.83
C LEU A 204 -7.75 12.10 -20.88
N LYS A 205 -8.41 11.81 -22.01
CA LYS A 205 -9.86 11.97 -22.13
C LYS A 205 -10.55 10.69 -21.65
N ARG A 206 -10.92 10.63 -20.38
CA ARG A 206 -11.56 9.46 -19.74
C ARG A 206 -13.08 9.53 -19.80
N THR A 207 -13.69 10.68 -19.51
CA THR A 207 -15.16 10.85 -19.52
C THR A 207 -15.65 11.61 -20.75
N GLY A 208 -14.78 12.38 -21.40
CA GLY A 208 -15.18 13.27 -22.50
C GLY A 208 -15.79 14.59 -22.01
N ALA A 209 -15.66 14.89 -20.71
CA ALA A 209 -16.10 16.16 -20.15
C ALA A 209 -15.38 17.35 -20.82
N LYS A 210 -16.08 18.47 -20.91
CA LYS A 210 -15.49 19.72 -21.39
C LYS A 210 -14.62 20.31 -20.27
N VAL A 211 -13.31 20.21 -20.43
CA VAL A 211 -12.32 20.77 -19.50
C VAL A 211 -11.50 21.88 -20.19
N GLU A 212 -11.00 22.82 -19.40
CA GLU A 212 -10.09 23.86 -19.89
C GLU A 212 -8.74 23.23 -20.29
N MET A 213 -8.22 23.62 -21.46
CA MET A 213 -6.90 23.19 -21.95
C MET A 213 -6.07 24.44 -22.21
N ILE A 214 -5.05 24.69 -21.38
CA ILE A 214 -4.21 25.88 -21.47
C ILE A 214 -3.19 25.72 -22.60
N ASN A 215 -3.27 26.62 -23.58
CA ASN A 215 -2.38 26.65 -24.73
C ASN A 215 -0.90 26.61 -24.32
N ASN A 216 -0.10 25.86 -25.09
CA ASN A 216 1.34 25.64 -24.88
C ASN A 216 1.73 24.85 -23.61
N ARG A 217 0.83 24.61 -22.65
CA ARG A 217 1.07 23.76 -21.47
C ARG A 217 0.38 22.41 -21.57
N ASP A 218 -0.91 22.40 -21.93
CA ASP A 218 -1.75 21.21 -21.92
C ASP A 218 -1.80 20.54 -23.30
N VAL A 219 -1.69 19.22 -23.35
CA VAL A 219 -1.83 18.41 -24.57
C VAL A 219 -2.67 17.17 -24.31
N TRP A 220 -3.39 16.68 -25.33
CA TRP A 220 -4.19 15.48 -25.21
C TRP A 220 -3.35 14.22 -25.43
N TRP A 221 -3.45 13.25 -24.51
CA TRP A 221 -2.78 11.95 -24.59
C TRP A 221 -2.95 11.29 -25.97
N HIS A 222 -4.19 11.18 -26.44
CA HIS A 222 -4.53 10.48 -27.69
C HIS A 222 -4.04 11.21 -28.95
N ASP A 223 -3.75 12.51 -28.86
CA ASP A 223 -3.17 13.26 -29.97
C ASP A 223 -1.63 13.20 -29.96
N GLU A 224 -1.01 13.15 -28.78
CA GLU A 224 0.43 12.94 -28.66
C GLU A 224 0.86 11.53 -29.11
N VAL A 225 0.09 10.50 -28.76
CA VAL A 225 0.39 9.11 -29.19
C VAL A 225 0.42 8.96 -30.71
N LYS A 226 -0.39 9.73 -31.47
CA LYS A 226 -0.38 9.70 -32.94
C LYS A 226 0.90 10.27 -33.57
N LYS A 227 1.72 10.98 -32.79
CA LYS A 227 2.94 11.66 -33.25
C LYS A 227 4.21 10.81 -33.10
N VAL A 228 4.08 9.58 -32.59
CA VAL A 228 5.22 8.71 -32.26
C VAL A 228 5.02 7.31 -32.83
N ASN A 229 6.11 6.55 -32.90
CA ASN A 229 6.08 5.13 -33.22
C ASN A 229 6.10 4.28 -31.94
N SER A 230 5.93 2.97 -32.09
CA SER A 230 5.92 1.97 -31.02
C SER A 230 7.28 1.34 -30.74
N GLU A 231 8.37 1.91 -31.24
CA GLU A 231 9.74 1.45 -30.97
C GLU A 231 10.45 2.40 -30.03
N CYS A 232 10.73 1.95 -28.80
CA CYS A 232 11.53 2.71 -27.85
C CYS A 232 12.56 1.79 -27.20
N VAL A 233 13.85 2.04 -27.44
CA VAL A 233 14.93 1.38 -26.71
C VAL A 233 14.87 1.81 -25.25
N ALA A 234 14.92 0.85 -24.34
CA ALA A 234 14.94 1.13 -22.90
C ALA A 234 16.29 1.75 -22.49
N GLU A 235 16.24 2.78 -21.65
CA GLU A 235 17.44 3.44 -21.14
C GLU A 235 18.21 2.50 -20.20
N GLU A 236 19.54 2.55 -20.26
CA GLU A 236 20.36 1.82 -19.29
C GLU A 236 20.34 2.53 -17.94
N MET A 237 19.94 1.81 -16.91
CA MET A 237 19.86 2.27 -15.52
C MET A 237 20.89 1.54 -14.66
N ASP A 238 21.47 2.24 -13.70
CA ASP A 238 22.16 1.61 -12.58
C ASP A 238 21.16 0.95 -11.63
N SER A 239 21.58 -0.09 -10.90
CA SER A 239 20.74 -0.73 -9.87
C SER A 239 20.27 0.26 -8.82
N GLU A 240 21.07 1.30 -8.55
CA GLU A 240 20.79 2.35 -7.58
C GLU A 240 20.28 3.66 -8.20
N ASP A 241 19.96 3.68 -9.50
CA ASP A 241 19.20 4.81 -10.05
C ASP A 241 17.78 4.82 -9.46
N GLU A 242 17.30 6.01 -9.10
CA GLU A 242 15.97 6.26 -8.56
C GLU A 242 14.89 5.80 -9.55
N LEU A 243 13.98 4.96 -9.09
CA LEU A 243 12.88 4.45 -9.90
C LEU A 243 11.62 5.30 -9.71
N PHE A 244 11.28 5.60 -8.46
CA PHE A 244 10.10 6.39 -8.12
C PHE A 244 10.22 7.09 -6.77
N ILE A 245 9.39 8.12 -6.61
CA ILE A 245 9.15 8.82 -5.35
C ILE A 245 7.70 8.58 -4.98
N LEU A 246 7.44 8.06 -3.78
CA LEU A 246 6.07 7.89 -3.29
C LEU A 246 5.87 8.64 -1.98
N TYR A 247 4.99 9.64 -2.02
CA TYR A 247 4.75 10.51 -0.89
C TYR A 247 3.86 9.88 0.18
N THR A 248 4.39 9.75 1.38
CA THR A 248 3.65 9.30 2.57
C THR A 248 3.32 10.46 3.51
N SER A 249 2.34 10.25 4.40
CA SER A 249 2.00 11.22 5.43
C SER A 249 3.10 11.26 6.51
N GLY A 250 3.63 12.46 6.79
CA GLY A 250 4.52 12.71 7.92
C GLY A 250 3.76 12.98 9.21
N SER A 251 4.33 12.54 10.35
CA SER A 251 3.86 12.93 11.70
C SER A 251 3.91 14.45 11.89
N THR A 252 4.83 15.13 11.20
CA THR A 252 5.04 16.59 11.23
C THR A 252 4.17 17.37 10.22
N GLY A 253 3.29 16.71 9.46
CA GLY A 253 2.37 17.35 8.51
C GLY A 253 2.91 17.61 7.09
N GLN A 254 4.24 17.71 6.90
CA GLN A 254 4.84 17.79 5.56
C GLN A 254 4.94 16.40 4.91
N PRO A 255 4.58 16.24 3.61
CA PRO A 255 4.75 14.99 2.88
C PRO A 255 6.20 14.47 2.96
N LYS A 256 6.37 13.15 2.89
CA LYS A 256 7.69 12.49 2.85
C LYS A 256 7.80 11.71 1.55
N GLY A 257 8.62 12.17 0.61
CA GLY A 257 8.87 11.46 -0.64
C GLY A 257 9.77 10.24 -0.40
N VAL A 258 9.20 9.06 -0.23
CA VAL A 258 9.99 7.82 -0.05
C VAL A 258 10.59 7.42 -1.40
N VAL A 259 11.92 7.24 -1.45
CA VAL A 259 12.65 6.90 -2.68
C VAL A 259 12.99 5.42 -2.73
N HIS A 260 12.61 4.78 -3.83
CA HIS A 260 13.03 3.42 -4.19
C HIS A 260 13.90 3.44 -5.44
N THR A 261 14.91 2.56 -5.46
CA THR A 261 15.81 2.38 -6.60
C THR A 261 15.52 1.11 -7.38
N THR A 262 16.14 0.96 -8.55
CA THR A 262 15.68 0.03 -9.59
C THR A 262 15.95 -1.45 -9.28
N GLY A 263 17.21 -1.82 -9.01
CA GLY A 263 17.64 -3.23 -8.98
C GLY A 263 17.11 -3.99 -7.78
N GLY A 264 17.31 -3.45 -6.57
CA GLY A 264 16.85 -4.08 -5.33
C GLY A 264 15.32 -4.22 -5.26
N TYR A 265 14.60 -3.17 -5.66
CA TYR A 265 13.13 -3.17 -5.71
C TYR A 265 12.59 -4.21 -6.70
N MET A 266 13.18 -4.32 -7.90
CA MET A 266 12.81 -5.34 -8.90
C MET A 266 12.94 -6.75 -8.34
N VAL A 267 14.10 -7.09 -7.76
CA VAL A 267 14.37 -8.44 -7.26
C VAL A 267 13.39 -8.81 -6.16
N TYR A 268 13.20 -7.93 -5.18
CA TYR A 268 12.41 -8.24 -4.00
C TYR A 268 10.89 -8.29 -4.26
N THR A 269 10.35 -7.36 -5.06
CA THR A 269 8.91 -7.36 -5.35
C THR A 269 8.47 -8.60 -6.12
N ASN A 270 9.31 -9.09 -7.04
CA ASN A 270 9.06 -10.36 -7.71
C ASN A 270 9.24 -11.57 -6.78
N TYR A 271 10.29 -11.59 -5.97
CA TYR A 271 10.54 -12.67 -5.00
C TYR A 271 9.38 -12.84 -4.03
N THR A 272 8.91 -11.74 -3.45
CA THR A 272 7.79 -11.74 -2.50
C THR A 272 6.47 -12.10 -3.18
N PHE A 273 6.19 -11.57 -4.37
CA PHE A 273 4.99 -11.93 -5.14
C PHE A 273 4.90 -13.44 -5.40
N GLN A 274 5.99 -14.05 -5.89
CA GLN A 274 5.97 -15.47 -6.21
C GLN A 274 5.84 -16.37 -4.98
N ASN A 275 6.52 -16.03 -3.88
CA ASN A 275 6.56 -16.88 -2.69
C ASN A 275 5.35 -16.69 -1.77
N VAL A 276 4.92 -15.46 -1.52
CA VAL A 276 3.79 -15.21 -0.60
C VAL A 276 2.50 -15.75 -1.20
N PHE A 277 2.20 -15.35 -2.43
CA PHE A 277 0.96 -15.76 -3.12
C PHE A 277 1.06 -17.13 -3.77
N GLN A 278 2.22 -17.79 -3.72
CA GLN A 278 2.49 -19.07 -4.37
C GLN A 278 2.05 -19.10 -5.84
N TYR A 279 2.29 -17.99 -6.54
CA TYR A 279 1.87 -17.78 -7.92
C TYR A 279 2.32 -18.92 -8.85
N ASN A 280 1.40 -19.43 -9.67
CA ASN A 280 1.69 -20.36 -10.75
C ASN A 280 1.42 -19.70 -12.10
N THR A 281 2.18 -20.10 -13.12
CA THR A 281 1.93 -19.63 -14.49
C THR A 281 0.49 -19.93 -14.89
N GLY A 282 -0.22 -18.90 -15.36
CA GLY A 282 -1.63 -18.97 -15.73
C GLY A 282 -2.60 -18.49 -14.65
N ASP A 283 -2.16 -18.34 -13.39
CA ASP A 283 -3.01 -17.75 -12.36
C ASP A 283 -3.34 -16.28 -12.70
N ILE A 284 -4.59 -15.88 -12.43
CA ILE A 284 -5.07 -14.51 -12.53
C ILE A 284 -5.02 -13.89 -11.14
N PHE A 285 -4.20 -12.86 -11.01
CA PHE A 285 -3.98 -12.14 -9.77
C PHE A 285 -4.75 -10.82 -9.76
N TRP A 286 -5.48 -10.55 -8.68
CA TRP A 286 -6.15 -9.29 -8.48
C TRP A 286 -5.79 -8.66 -7.14
N CYS A 287 -5.11 -7.52 -7.19
CA CYS A 287 -4.97 -6.62 -6.05
C CYS A 287 -5.93 -5.43 -6.20
N THR A 288 -6.74 -5.17 -5.17
CA THR A 288 -7.77 -4.12 -5.18
C THR A 288 -7.25 -2.74 -4.82
N ALA A 289 -5.96 -2.60 -4.52
CA ALA A 289 -5.36 -1.34 -4.14
C ALA A 289 -5.35 -0.32 -5.31
N ASP A 290 -5.19 0.95 -4.97
CA ASP A 290 -4.92 1.99 -5.97
C ASP A 290 -3.39 2.11 -6.22
N ILE A 291 -2.99 2.37 -7.47
CA ILE A 291 -1.58 2.56 -7.86
C ILE A 291 -0.96 3.78 -7.17
N GLY A 292 -1.74 4.75 -6.71
CA GLY A 292 -1.29 5.85 -5.84
C GLY A 292 -0.75 5.42 -4.47
N TRP A 293 -0.78 4.12 -4.14
CA TRP A 293 -0.16 3.55 -2.95
C TRP A 293 0.92 2.52 -3.31
N ILE A 294 1.77 2.19 -2.34
CA ILE A 294 2.88 1.24 -2.55
C ILE A 294 2.37 -0.15 -2.96
N THR A 295 1.21 -0.58 -2.44
CA THR A 295 0.60 -1.87 -2.81
C THR A 295 0.31 -1.95 -4.30
N GLY A 296 -0.19 -0.88 -4.92
CA GLY A 296 -0.42 -0.86 -6.36
C GLY A 296 0.89 -0.79 -7.18
N HIS A 297 1.92 -0.11 -6.69
CA HIS A 297 3.25 -0.18 -7.33
C HIS A 297 3.79 -1.61 -7.33
N SER A 298 3.94 -2.19 -6.14
CA SER A 298 4.64 -3.46 -5.95
C SER A 298 3.81 -4.66 -6.40
N TYR A 299 2.49 -4.61 -6.24
CA TYR A 299 1.62 -5.77 -6.41
C TYR A 299 0.49 -5.60 -7.43
N ILE A 300 0.32 -4.46 -8.09
CA ILE A 300 -0.47 -4.40 -9.35
C ILE A 300 0.47 -4.39 -10.55
N ILE A 301 1.51 -3.54 -10.52
CA ILE A 301 2.42 -3.35 -11.66
C ILE A 301 3.64 -4.26 -11.55
N TYR A 302 4.59 -3.96 -10.65
CA TYR A 302 5.95 -4.50 -10.78
C TYR A 302 6.05 -5.99 -10.47
N GLY A 303 5.66 -6.44 -9.28
CA GLY A 303 5.77 -7.85 -8.87
C GLY A 303 5.11 -8.84 -9.84
N PRO A 304 3.81 -8.65 -10.19
CA PRO A 304 3.10 -9.51 -11.12
C PRO A 304 3.69 -9.49 -12.54
N LEU A 305 3.99 -8.30 -13.11
CA LEU A 305 4.54 -8.22 -14.46
C LEU A 305 5.95 -8.78 -14.55
N LEU A 306 6.77 -8.60 -13.51
CA LEU A 306 8.06 -9.29 -13.39
C LEU A 306 7.88 -10.81 -13.37
N ALA A 307 6.80 -11.33 -12.80
CA ALA A 307 6.54 -12.76 -12.78
C ALA A 307 5.94 -13.30 -14.09
N GLY A 308 5.65 -12.43 -15.07
CA GLY A 308 4.91 -12.80 -16.27
C GLY A 308 3.45 -13.17 -15.97
N ALA A 309 2.84 -12.58 -14.93
CA ALA A 309 1.47 -12.85 -14.50
C ALA A 309 0.42 -12.08 -15.28
N THR A 310 -0.85 -12.49 -15.14
CA THR A 310 -2.01 -11.67 -15.50
C THR A 310 -2.46 -10.91 -14.26
N THR A 311 -2.42 -9.59 -14.29
CA THR A 311 -2.84 -8.71 -13.18
C THR A 311 -4.17 -8.02 -13.52
N VAL A 312 -5.08 -7.93 -12.57
CA VAL A 312 -6.37 -7.23 -12.72
C VAL A 312 -6.25 -5.83 -12.13
N MET A 313 -6.60 -4.83 -12.94
CA MET A 313 -6.77 -3.43 -12.54
C MET A 313 -8.27 -3.13 -12.49
N PHE A 314 -8.76 -2.60 -11.37
CA PHE A 314 -10.17 -2.29 -11.18
C PHE A 314 -10.36 -0.78 -10.97
N GLU A 315 -11.17 -0.15 -11.81
CA GLU A 315 -11.42 1.29 -11.74
C GLU A 315 -12.45 1.65 -10.64
N GLY A 316 -13.38 0.74 -10.37
CA GLY A 316 -14.56 1.02 -9.55
C GLY A 316 -14.34 0.93 -8.04
N VAL A 317 -15.44 0.71 -7.32
CA VAL A 317 -15.47 0.50 -5.86
C VAL A 317 -16.18 -0.83 -5.53
N PRO A 318 -15.89 -1.46 -4.37
CA PRO A 318 -16.49 -2.75 -4.00
C PRO A 318 -18.01 -2.78 -3.87
N THR A 319 -18.65 -1.61 -3.75
CA THR A 319 -20.05 -1.48 -3.37
C THR A 319 -20.91 -0.83 -4.45
N TRP A 320 -20.43 -0.75 -5.69
CA TRP A 320 -21.19 -0.17 -6.79
C TRP A 320 -21.12 -1.07 -8.04
N PRO A 321 -22.27 -1.45 -8.64
CA PRO A 321 -23.63 -0.98 -8.35
C PRO A 321 -24.21 -1.51 -7.03
N ASP A 322 -23.63 -2.57 -6.48
CA ASP A 322 -23.95 -3.11 -5.16
C ASP A 322 -22.73 -3.77 -4.49
N ALA A 323 -22.91 -4.32 -3.28
CA ALA A 323 -21.85 -4.98 -2.49
C ALA A 323 -21.43 -6.37 -3.05
N GLY A 324 -22.01 -6.81 -4.16
CA GLY A 324 -21.62 -7.98 -4.91
C GLY A 324 -20.47 -7.73 -5.90
N ARG A 325 -20.10 -6.47 -6.13
CA ARG A 325 -19.21 -6.09 -7.24
C ARG A 325 -17.87 -6.81 -7.26
N PHE A 326 -17.22 -6.97 -6.11
CA PHE A 326 -15.95 -7.72 -6.08
C PHE A 326 -16.12 -9.18 -6.48
N TRP A 327 -17.19 -9.81 -6.04
CA TRP A 327 -17.47 -11.22 -6.28
C TRP A 327 -17.86 -11.47 -7.74
N GLU A 328 -18.61 -10.55 -8.33
CA GLU A 328 -18.88 -10.51 -9.77
C GLU A 328 -17.59 -10.49 -10.58
N VAL A 329 -16.63 -9.63 -10.22
CA VAL A 329 -15.34 -9.50 -10.92
C VAL A 329 -14.47 -10.75 -10.76
N VAL A 330 -14.48 -11.39 -9.57
CA VAL A 330 -13.82 -12.68 -9.36
C VAL A 330 -14.38 -13.74 -10.31
N ASP A 331 -15.70 -13.88 -10.38
CA ASP A 331 -16.34 -14.88 -11.26
C ASP A 331 -16.16 -14.53 -12.75
N LYS A 332 -16.31 -13.26 -13.14
CA LYS A 332 -16.18 -12.78 -14.52
C LYS A 332 -14.80 -13.06 -15.10
N HIS A 333 -13.75 -12.83 -14.31
CA HIS A 333 -12.36 -12.99 -14.76
C HIS A 333 -11.68 -14.26 -14.25
N GLN A 334 -12.38 -15.12 -13.52
CA GLN A 334 -11.83 -16.36 -12.95
C GLN A 334 -10.57 -16.10 -12.11
N VAL A 335 -10.64 -15.11 -11.22
CA VAL A 335 -9.52 -14.70 -10.36
C VAL A 335 -9.08 -15.84 -9.46
N ASN A 336 -7.77 -16.14 -9.43
CA ASN A 336 -7.22 -17.21 -8.60
C ASN A 336 -6.62 -16.69 -7.29
N ILE A 337 -6.09 -15.47 -7.30
CA ILE A 337 -5.46 -14.85 -6.14
C ILE A 337 -6.10 -13.49 -5.94
N PHE A 338 -6.77 -13.30 -4.81
CA PHE A 338 -7.47 -12.06 -4.48
C PHE A 338 -6.84 -11.38 -3.27
N TYR A 339 -6.36 -10.15 -3.45
CA TYR A 339 -5.58 -9.40 -2.47
C TYR A 339 -6.22 -8.05 -2.19
N THR A 340 -6.72 -7.84 -0.96
CA THR A 340 -7.50 -6.65 -0.59
C THR A 340 -7.17 -6.13 0.81
N ALA A 341 -7.74 -4.98 1.20
CA ALA A 341 -7.53 -4.40 2.52
C ALA A 341 -8.61 -4.87 3.52
N PRO A 342 -8.29 -5.02 4.83
CA PRO A 342 -9.26 -5.28 5.89
C PRO A 342 -10.45 -4.33 5.90
N THR A 343 -10.26 -3.04 5.61
CA THR A 343 -11.37 -2.08 5.51
C THR A 343 -12.39 -2.48 4.45
N ALA A 344 -11.95 -2.95 3.29
CA ALA A 344 -12.87 -3.43 2.26
C ALA A 344 -13.58 -4.72 2.72
N ILE A 345 -12.86 -5.61 3.40
CA ILE A 345 -13.44 -6.83 3.99
C ILE A 345 -14.53 -6.47 5.01
N ARG A 346 -14.23 -5.61 5.99
CA ARG A 346 -15.20 -5.16 7.02
C ARG A 346 -16.40 -4.45 6.41
N ALA A 347 -16.20 -3.57 5.43
CA ALA A 347 -17.28 -2.87 4.75
C ALA A 347 -18.23 -3.85 4.02
N LEU A 348 -17.69 -4.88 3.38
CA LEU A 348 -18.49 -5.90 2.69
C LEU A 348 -19.12 -6.91 3.67
N MET A 349 -18.44 -7.22 4.78
CA MET A 349 -18.96 -8.04 5.88
C MET A 349 -20.20 -7.42 6.53
N ALA A 350 -20.26 -6.10 6.63
CA ALA A 350 -21.40 -5.37 7.17
C ALA A 350 -22.63 -5.35 6.22
N CYS A 351 -22.47 -5.78 4.96
CA CYS A 351 -23.56 -5.89 3.99
C CYS A 351 -24.22 -7.28 4.06
N ASP A 352 -25.39 -7.41 3.42
CA ASP A 352 -26.09 -8.70 3.32
C ASP A 352 -25.20 -9.77 2.65
N ILE A 353 -25.09 -10.93 3.28
CA ILE A 353 -24.32 -12.06 2.77
C ILE A 353 -24.84 -12.56 1.41
N ASP A 354 -26.09 -12.27 1.06
CA ASP A 354 -26.65 -12.60 -0.24
C ASP A 354 -25.97 -11.89 -1.41
N PHE A 355 -25.26 -10.77 -1.17
CA PHE A 355 -24.38 -10.19 -2.18
C PHE A 355 -23.19 -11.09 -2.50
N VAL A 356 -22.75 -11.94 -1.57
CA VAL A 356 -21.70 -12.95 -1.79
C VAL A 356 -22.31 -14.24 -2.34
N ASN A 357 -23.43 -14.71 -1.77
CA ASN A 357 -24.00 -16.03 -2.07
C ASN A 357 -24.48 -16.20 -3.53
N LYS A 358 -24.71 -15.10 -4.24
CA LYS A 358 -25.03 -15.10 -5.69
C LYS A 358 -23.85 -15.51 -6.57
N HIS A 359 -22.64 -15.53 -6.04
CA HIS A 359 -21.39 -15.80 -6.76
C HIS A 359 -20.76 -17.13 -6.35
N GLN A 360 -20.06 -17.77 -7.28
CA GLN A 360 -19.47 -19.09 -7.08
C GLN A 360 -18.12 -19.01 -6.37
N LEU A 361 -17.26 -18.07 -6.79
CA LEU A 361 -15.92 -17.84 -6.21
C LEU A 361 -14.98 -19.05 -6.27
N SER A 362 -15.32 -20.07 -7.07
CA SER A 362 -14.65 -21.38 -7.10
C SER A 362 -13.27 -21.34 -7.76
N SER A 363 -12.94 -20.28 -8.48
CA SER A 363 -11.63 -20.06 -9.10
C SER A 363 -10.55 -19.65 -8.11
N LEU A 364 -10.94 -19.13 -6.93
CA LEU A 364 -10.02 -18.66 -5.90
C LEU A 364 -9.20 -19.81 -5.31
N LYS A 365 -7.91 -19.54 -5.13
CA LYS A 365 -6.92 -20.44 -4.53
C LYS A 365 -6.23 -19.80 -3.34
N VAL A 366 -6.04 -18.48 -3.37
CA VAL A 366 -5.35 -17.72 -2.31
C VAL A 366 -6.09 -16.42 -2.05
N LEU A 367 -6.28 -16.11 -0.78
CA LEU A 367 -6.76 -14.83 -0.30
C LEU A 367 -5.61 -14.09 0.37
N GLY A 368 -5.58 -12.77 0.26
CA GLY A 368 -4.58 -11.96 0.93
C GLY A 368 -5.16 -10.69 1.53
N THR A 369 -4.55 -10.26 2.63
CA THR A 369 -4.93 -9.04 3.35
C THR A 369 -3.71 -8.13 3.59
N VAL A 370 -3.91 -6.81 3.52
CA VAL A 370 -2.83 -5.81 3.59
C VAL A 370 -3.25 -4.46 4.15
N GLY A 371 -2.28 -3.79 4.79
CA GLY A 371 -2.29 -2.35 5.01
C GLY A 371 -2.71 -1.92 6.42
N GLU A 372 -3.41 -2.79 7.15
CA GLU A 372 -3.82 -2.59 8.53
C GLU A 372 -3.99 -3.96 9.22
N PRO A 373 -3.99 -4.01 10.57
CA PRO A 373 -4.37 -5.22 11.28
C PRO A 373 -5.79 -5.65 10.92
N ILE A 374 -5.97 -6.96 10.76
CA ILE A 374 -7.28 -7.60 10.56
C ILE A 374 -7.75 -8.21 11.89
N ASN A 375 -9.00 -7.98 12.28
CA ASN A 375 -9.59 -8.58 13.47
C ASN A 375 -10.06 -10.02 13.19
N ILE A 376 -10.31 -10.79 14.25
CA ILE A 376 -10.67 -12.21 14.14
C ILE A 376 -11.96 -12.42 13.36
N GLU A 377 -12.98 -11.60 13.61
CA GLU A 377 -14.29 -11.70 12.94
C GLU A 377 -14.16 -11.50 11.42
N ALA A 378 -13.45 -10.45 10.97
CA ALA A 378 -13.26 -10.22 9.55
C ALA A 378 -12.40 -11.32 8.91
N TRP A 379 -11.39 -11.85 9.63
CA TRP A 379 -10.60 -12.99 9.15
C TRP A 379 -11.49 -14.22 8.92
N GLU A 380 -12.29 -14.58 9.91
CA GLU A 380 -13.17 -15.76 9.85
C GLU A 380 -14.24 -15.60 8.77
N TRP A 381 -14.84 -14.41 8.67
CA TRP A 381 -15.79 -14.09 7.60
C TRP A 381 -15.14 -14.23 6.23
N TYR A 382 -13.93 -13.70 6.04
CA TYR A 382 -13.21 -13.76 4.77
C TYR A 382 -12.84 -15.20 4.40
N HIS A 383 -12.35 -15.98 5.36
CA HIS A 383 -12.01 -17.39 5.17
C HIS A 383 -13.23 -18.24 4.82
N LYS A 384 -14.33 -18.07 5.56
CA LYS A 384 -15.55 -18.87 5.41
C LYS A 384 -16.34 -18.48 4.17
N ASN A 385 -16.67 -17.20 4.01
CA ASN A 385 -17.65 -16.75 3.02
C ASN A 385 -17.03 -16.55 1.65
N ILE A 386 -15.79 -16.06 1.58
CA ILE A 386 -15.09 -15.79 0.32
C ILE A 386 -14.22 -16.98 -0.06
N GLY A 387 -13.36 -17.44 0.86
CA GLY A 387 -12.44 -18.55 0.60
C GLY A 387 -13.09 -19.93 0.63
N LYS A 388 -14.38 -20.03 1.00
CA LYS A 388 -15.13 -21.28 1.20
C LYS A 388 -14.37 -22.30 2.05
N THR A 389 -13.60 -21.82 3.04
CA THR A 389 -12.71 -22.60 3.90
C THR A 389 -11.62 -23.41 3.17
N ASN A 390 -11.41 -23.15 1.87
CA ASN A 390 -10.46 -23.86 1.01
C ASN A 390 -9.26 -23.00 0.61
N CYS A 391 -9.33 -21.69 0.78
CA CYS A 391 -8.25 -20.77 0.42
C CYS A 391 -7.42 -20.38 1.66
N PRO A 392 -6.09 -20.61 1.67
CA PRO A 392 -5.23 -19.95 2.65
C PRO A 392 -5.35 -18.43 2.56
N ILE A 393 -5.34 -17.79 3.72
CA ILE A 393 -5.23 -16.33 3.85
C ILE A 393 -3.77 -15.99 4.19
N VAL A 394 -3.18 -15.11 3.38
CA VAL A 394 -1.88 -14.48 3.66
C VAL A 394 -2.08 -13.08 4.21
N ASP A 395 -1.81 -12.89 5.50
CA ASP A 395 -1.74 -11.57 6.12
C ASP A 395 -0.34 -10.99 5.91
N THR A 396 -0.27 -9.87 5.22
CA THR A 396 0.99 -9.31 4.72
C THR A 396 1.31 -8.01 5.43
N TRP A 397 2.27 -8.06 6.36
CA TRP A 397 2.80 -6.86 6.99
C TRP A 397 4.02 -6.35 6.24
N TRP A 398 3.99 -5.05 5.93
CA TRP A 398 5.03 -4.26 5.30
C TRP A 398 4.63 -2.77 5.22
N GLN A 399 5.52 -1.93 4.72
CA GLN A 399 5.34 -0.47 4.66
C GLN A 399 5.82 0.10 3.33
N THR A 400 5.46 1.35 3.02
CA THR A 400 5.98 2.06 1.84
C THR A 400 7.51 2.06 1.80
N GLU A 401 8.13 2.26 2.94
CA GLU A 401 9.58 2.30 3.14
C GLU A 401 10.25 0.94 2.97
N THR A 402 9.51 -0.16 3.06
CA THR A 402 10.05 -1.51 2.88
C THR A 402 10.02 -1.99 1.44
N GLY A 403 9.21 -1.37 0.58
CA GLY A 403 9.09 -1.66 -0.85
C GLY A 403 8.31 -2.94 -1.19
N GLY A 404 8.36 -3.97 -0.35
CA GLY A 404 7.60 -5.22 -0.52
C GLY A 404 7.32 -5.91 0.81
N ILE A 405 6.58 -7.01 0.76
CA ILE A 405 6.12 -7.80 1.92
C ILE A 405 7.31 -8.22 2.79
N MET A 406 7.17 -8.12 4.11
CA MET A 406 8.26 -8.39 5.06
C MET A 406 7.97 -9.60 5.93
N ILE A 407 6.77 -9.65 6.51
CA ILE A 407 6.30 -10.73 7.37
C ILE A 407 4.96 -11.20 6.81
N SER A 408 4.87 -12.48 6.47
CA SER A 408 3.65 -13.10 5.97
C SER A 408 3.75 -14.62 6.01
N SER A 409 2.60 -15.28 6.04
CA SER A 409 2.55 -16.70 5.68
C SER A 409 2.80 -16.86 4.17
N LEU A 410 3.41 -17.97 3.78
CA LEU A 410 3.47 -18.42 2.39
C LEU A 410 2.24 -19.31 2.14
N ALA A 411 1.39 -18.94 1.21
CA ALA A 411 0.07 -19.56 1.00
C ALA A 411 0.14 -21.10 0.90
N GLY A 412 -0.40 -21.82 1.88
CA GLY A 412 -0.40 -23.29 1.88
C GLY A 412 0.97 -23.94 2.13
N ILE A 413 2.01 -23.16 2.45
CA ILE A 413 3.38 -23.63 2.69
C ILE A 413 3.78 -23.46 4.15
N THR A 414 3.59 -22.28 4.73
CA THR A 414 3.88 -22.03 6.15
C THR A 414 2.57 -22.04 6.95
N PRO A 415 2.62 -22.31 8.27
CA PRO A 415 1.46 -22.17 9.13
C PRO A 415 0.88 -20.75 9.08
N SER A 416 -0.44 -20.64 9.09
CA SER A 416 -1.17 -19.38 9.28
C SER A 416 -1.83 -19.37 10.67
N LYS A 417 -2.00 -18.17 11.23
CA LYS A 417 -2.73 -17.96 12.48
C LYS A 417 -3.57 -16.70 12.32
N PRO A 418 -4.89 -16.74 12.59
CA PRO A 418 -5.74 -15.57 12.42
C PRO A 418 -5.19 -14.36 13.16
N THR A 419 -5.22 -13.18 12.51
CA THR A 419 -4.70 -11.89 13.02
C THR A 419 -3.17 -11.79 13.15
N PHE A 420 -2.42 -12.82 12.72
CA PHE A 420 -0.96 -12.81 12.70
C PHE A 420 -0.45 -12.71 11.27
N ALA A 421 0.54 -11.84 11.05
CA ALA A 421 1.36 -11.86 9.85
C ALA A 421 2.27 -13.11 9.82
N THR A 422 2.49 -13.77 10.96
CA THR A 422 3.23 -15.04 11.13
C THR A 422 4.74 -14.90 11.05
N LEU A 423 5.40 -15.37 9.99
CA LEU A 423 6.85 -15.53 9.94
C LEU A 423 7.49 -14.51 8.98
N PRO A 424 8.74 -14.08 9.23
CA PRO A 424 9.47 -13.23 8.31
C PRO A 424 9.79 -13.95 6.99
N LEU A 425 9.77 -13.21 5.88
CA LEU A 425 10.25 -13.75 4.61
C LEU A 425 11.78 -13.94 4.64
N PRO A 426 12.33 -14.89 3.85
CA PRO A 426 13.79 -15.01 3.72
C PRO A 426 14.46 -13.69 3.35
N GLY A 427 15.53 -13.39 4.07
CA GLY A 427 16.32 -12.16 4.01
C GLY A 427 15.86 -11.08 4.97
N ILE A 428 14.69 -11.23 5.61
CA ILE A 428 14.18 -10.29 6.61
C ILE A 428 14.55 -10.76 8.00
N GLN A 429 15.22 -9.90 8.76
CA GLN A 429 15.73 -10.19 10.11
C GLN A 429 15.05 -9.30 11.15
N PRO A 430 13.79 -9.61 11.53
CA PRO A 430 13.06 -8.81 12.51
C PRO A 430 13.61 -9.01 13.92
N CYS A 431 13.42 -8.00 14.77
CA CYS A 431 13.52 -8.14 16.21
C CYS A 431 12.54 -7.25 16.93
N LEU A 432 12.20 -7.66 18.15
CA LEU A 432 11.49 -6.83 19.11
C LEU A 432 12.52 -6.21 20.05
N VAL A 433 12.40 -4.90 20.27
CA VAL A 433 13.21 -4.18 21.24
C VAL A 433 12.34 -3.54 22.32
N ASP A 434 12.89 -3.41 23.52
CA ASP A 434 12.28 -2.65 24.60
C ASP A 434 12.30 -1.13 24.31
N ALA A 435 11.88 -0.30 25.28
CA ALA A 435 11.83 1.15 25.12
C ALA A 435 13.20 1.83 25.01
N VAL A 436 14.29 1.17 25.43
CA VAL A 436 15.66 1.71 25.37
C VAL A 436 16.49 1.07 24.25
N GLY A 437 15.91 0.13 23.50
CA GLY A 437 16.50 -0.47 22.29
C GLY A 437 17.22 -1.80 22.52
N ASN A 438 17.11 -2.39 23.72
CA ASN A 438 17.63 -3.73 23.98
C ASN A 438 16.75 -4.75 23.28
N GLU A 439 17.39 -5.72 22.64
CA GLU A 439 16.67 -6.79 21.98
C GLU A 439 16.05 -7.76 22.99
N ILE A 440 14.78 -8.08 22.78
CA ILE A 440 14.05 -9.11 23.51
C ILE A 440 14.19 -10.41 22.73
N THR A 441 14.80 -11.43 23.34
CA THR A 441 15.14 -12.69 22.65
C THR A 441 14.13 -13.80 22.93
N GLU A 442 13.36 -13.65 24.00
CA GLU A 442 12.34 -14.59 24.46
C GLU A 442 11.11 -14.59 23.53
N ASN A 443 10.36 -15.69 23.54
CA ASN A 443 9.04 -15.76 22.90
C ASN A 443 7.94 -15.38 23.90
N ASN A 444 6.72 -15.19 23.38
CA ASN A 444 5.57 -14.70 24.14
C ASN A 444 5.82 -13.33 24.79
N VAL A 445 6.33 -12.40 23.99
CA VAL A 445 6.73 -11.04 24.39
C VAL A 445 6.17 -10.01 23.43
N GLU A 446 6.18 -8.75 23.86
CA GLU A 446 5.80 -7.61 23.05
C GLU A 446 6.90 -6.55 23.07
N GLY A 447 7.03 -5.81 21.98
CA GLY A 447 8.03 -4.75 21.87
C GLY A 447 7.90 -3.94 20.59
N ASN A 448 8.85 -3.04 20.39
CA ASN A 448 8.95 -2.24 19.19
C ASN A 448 9.58 -3.07 18.07
N LEU A 449 8.91 -3.17 16.92
CA LEU A 449 9.40 -3.93 15.79
C LEU A 449 10.52 -3.16 15.08
N CYS A 450 11.67 -3.81 14.94
CA CYS A 450 12.81 -3.33 14.19
C CYS A 450 13.32 -4.39 13.21
N ILE A 451 14.07 -3.97 12.20
CA ILE A 451 14.80 -4.87 11.30
C ILE A 451 16.30 -4.60 11.46
N LYS A 452 17.09 -5.67 11.68
CA LYS A 452 18.52 -5.54 12.02
C LYS A 452 19.47 -5.52 10.83
N PHE A 453 19.01 -5.98 9.68
CA PHE A 453 19.83 -6.14 8.48
C PHE A 453 19.08 -5.56 7.27
N PRO A 454 19.76 -4.87 6.34
CA PRO A 454 19.10 -4.32 5.15
C PRO A 454 18.54 -5.43 4.25
N TRP A 455 17.54 -5.10 3.45
CA TRP A 455 16.97 -5.97 2.42
C TRP A 455 16.91 -5.22 1.08
N PRO A 456 16.76 -5.92 -0.06
CA PRO A 456 16.98 -5.30 -1.37
C PRO A 456 16.09 -4.09 -1.69
N SER A 457 14.78 -4.16 -1.39
CA SER A 457 13.81 -3.09 -1.69
C SER A 457 13.63 -2.04 -0.59
N MET A 458 14.51 -1.99 0.40
CA MET A 458 14.46 -0.96 1.43
C MET A 458 14.53 0.45 0.82
N LEU A 459 13.85 1.44 1.40
CA LEU A 459 14.00 2.83 0.97
C LEU A 459 15.48 3.24 0.96
N ARG A 460 15.86 4.09 0.01
CA ARG A 460 17.22 4.67 -0.01
C ARG A 460 17.31 6.00 0.70
N THR A 461 16.25 6.80 0.61
CA THR A 461 16.20 8.11 1.25
C THR A 461 14.77 8.62 1.36
N THR A 462 14.60 9.73 2.10
CA THR A 462 13.53 10.69 1.85
C THR A 462 14.05 11.68 0.82
N TYR A 463 13.29 11.91 -0.26
CA TYR A 463 13.68 12.76 -1.37
C TYR A 463 14.06 14.16 -0.88
N GLY A 464 15.19 14.70 -1.36
CA GLY A 464 15.71 16.01 -0.95
C GLY A 464 16.16 16.13 0.51
N ASP A 465 15.91 15.14 1.37
CA ASP A 465 16.14 15.24 2.82
C ASP A 465 16.59 13.91 3.45
N HIS A 466 17.85 13.55 3.21
CA HIS A 466 18.43 12.32 3.76
C HIS A 466 18.54 12.34 5.30
N ASN A 467 18.66 13.53 5.90
CA ASN A 467 18.68 13.67 7.35
C ASN A 467 17.36 13.25 7.98
N ARG A 468 16.22 13.62 7.38
CA ARG A 468 14.90 13.18 7.81
C ARG A 468 14.72 11.66 7.67
N CYS A 469 15.33 11.03 6.67
CA CYS A 469 15.40 9.56 6.58
C CYS A 469 16.07 8.97 7.83
N LYS A 470 17.29 9.45 8.16
CA LYS A 470 18.03 9.01 9.34
C LYS A 470 17.25 9.21 10.63
N GLN A 471 16.66 10.39 10.82
CA GLN A 471 15.88 10.73 12.02
C GLN A 471 14.68 9.80 12.19
N ASN A 472 13.90 9.59 11.13
CA ASN A 472 12.65 8.84 11.22
C ASN A 472 12.85 7.34 11.43
N TYR A 473 13.87 6.76 10.80
CA TYR A 473 13.97 5.29 10.67
C TYR A 473 15.18 4.68 11.37
N PHE A 474 16.24 5.44 11.65
CA PHE A 474 17.52 4.88 12.13
C PHE A 474 18.03 5.49 13.43
N SER A 475 17.43 6.60 13.90
CA SER A 475 17.94 7.33 15.07
C SER A 475 17.38 6.83 16.40
N THR A 476 16.16 6.28 16.43
CA THR A 476 15.52 5.79 17.66
C THR A 476 16.27 4.62 18.26
N TYR A 477 16.63 3.64 17.43
CA TYR A 477 17.34 2.44 17.85
C TYR A 477 18.57 2.23 16.96
N LYS A 478 19.75 2.53 17.50
CA LYS A 478 21.02 2.46 16.76
C LYS A 478 21.25 1.08 16.14
N GLY A 479 21.79 1.07 14.92
CA GLY A 479 22.09 -0.15 14.16
C GLY A 479 20.84 -0.93 13.72
N LYS A 480 19.65 -0.31 13.76
CA LYS A 480 18.38 -0.95 13.37
C LYS A 480 17.53 0.00 12.53
N TYR A 481 16.76 -0.57 11.61
CA TYR A 481 15.63 0.13 11.01
C TYR A 481 14.42 -0.01 11.93
N PHE A 482 13.93 1.11 12.44
CA PHE A 482 12.73 1.18 13.24
C PHE A 482 11.50 1.37 12.36
N THR A 483 10.54 0.45 12.49
CA THR A 483 9.33 0.45 11.64
C THR A 483 8.30 1.46 12.13
N GLY A 484 8.33 1.85 13.40
CA GLY A 484 7.25 2.59 14.04
C GLY A 484 6.06 1.74 14.49
N ASP A 485 6.14 0.42 14.34
CA ASP A 485 5.08 -0.53 14.73
C ASP A 485 5.44 -1.27 16.02
N GLY A 486 4.42 -1.51 16.85
CA GLY A 486 4.45 -2.44 17.97
C GLY A 486 4.12 -3.84 17.47
N CYS A 487 4.70 -4.85 18.10
CA CYS A 487 4.51 -6.22 17.70
C CYS A 487 4.63 -7.19 18.87
N LYS A 488 3.78 -8.21 18.85
CA LYS A 488 3.83 -9.39 19.70
C LYS A 488 4.50 -10.54 18.95
N ARG A 489 5.43 -11.21 19.60
CA ARG A 489 5.98 -12.50 19.17
C ARG A 489 5.44 -13.60 20.09
N ASP A 490 4.70 -14.55 19.54
CA ASP A 490 4.10 -15.63 20.33
C ASP A 490 5.09 -16.75 20.70
N GLU A 491 4.61 -17.77 21.40
CA GLU A 491 5.39 -18.94 21.84
C GLU A 491 6.07 -19.69 20.69
N ASN A 492 5.51 -19.64 19.48
CA ASN A 492 6.03 -20.29 18.26
C ASN A 492 6.89 -19.34 17.41
N GLY A 493 7.15 -18.12 17.90
CA GLY A 493 7.92 -17.11 17.18
C GLY A 493 7.12 -16.41 16.07
N MET A 494 5.79 -16.52 16.05
CA MET A 494 4.94 -15.84 15.09
C MET A 494 4.68 -14.39 15.51
N TYR A 495 4.76 -13.48 14.54
CA TYR A 495 4.61 -12.04 14.71
C TYR A 495 3.15 -11.62 14.46
N ARG A 496 2.56 -10.94 15.45
CA ARG A 496 1.30 -10.19 15.33
C ARG A 496 1.59 -8.72 15.50
N ILE A 497 1.18 -7.93 14.53
CA ILE A 497 1.38 -6.48 14.55
C ILE A 497 0.25 -5.88 15.37
N THR A 498 0.61 -5.16 16.43
CA THR A 498 -0.37 -4.54 17.35
C THR A 498 -0.74 -3.12 16.92
N GLY A 499 -0.03 -2.55 15.94
CA GLY A 499 -0.31 -1.23 15.39
C GLY A 499 0.84 -0.26 15.61
N ARG A 500 0.59 1.03 15.40
CA ARG A 500 1.59 2.08 15.44
C ARG A 500 1.96 2.46 16.88
N VAL A 501 3.24 2.56 17.20
CA VAL A 501 3.65 2.92 18.58
C VAL A 501 3.43 4.40 18.90
N ASP A 502 3.33 5.26 17.88
CA ASP A 502 2.90 6.64 18.00
C ASP A 502 1.39 6.77 18.36
N ASP A 503 0.66 5.67 18.26
CA ASP A 503 -0.71 5.49 18.74
C ASP A 503 -0.77 4.76 20.10
N VAL A 504 0.28 4.83 20.92
CA VAL A 504 0.24 4.37 22.34
C VAL A 504 -0.17 5.53 23.26
N ILE A 505 -1.13 5.27 24.15
CA ILE A 505 -1.62 6.21 25.17
C ILE A 505 -0.95 5.91 26.51
N ASN A 506 -0.57 6.93 27.28
CA ASN A 506 -0.05 6.78 28.64
C ASN A 506 -1.07 7.28 29.68
N VAL A 507 -1.75 6.35 30.33
CA VAL A 507 -2.82 6.61 31.31
C VAL A 507 -2.31 6.29 32.71
N SER A 508 -2.05 7.31 33.53
CA SER A 508 -1.55 7.15 34.90
C SER A 508 -0.30 6.25 34.98
N GLY A 509 0.62 6.39 34.02
CA GLY A 509 1.84 5.59 33.93
C GLY A 509 1.70 4.25 33.21
N HIS A 510 0.48 3.82 32.85
CA HIS A 510 0.24 2.60 32.08
C HIS A 510 0.29 2.92 30.58
N ARG A 511 1.16 2.23 29.85
CA ARG A 511 1.22 2.33 28.37
C ARG A 511 0.21 1.37 27.76
N ILE A 512 -0.74 1.92 27.02
CA ILE A 512 -1.88 1.19 26.46
C ILE A 512 -1.87 1.40 24.95
N GLY A 513 -1.83 0.32 24.18
CA GLY A 513 -1.98 0.41 22.72
C GLY A 513 -3.43 0.72 22.37
N THR A 514 -3.69 1.69 21.49
CA THR A 514 -5.07 1.99 21.07
C THR A 514 -5.76 0.77 20.48
N ALA A 515 -5.04 -0.05 19.71
CA ALA A 515 -5.58 -1.26 19.08
C ALA A 515 -6.04 -2.32 20.08
N GLU A 516 -5.43 -2.40 21.26
CA GLU A 516 -5.87 -3.34 22.31
C GLU A 516 -7.27 -2.95 22.80
N VAL A 517 -7.47 -1.67 23.07
CA VAL A 517 -8.76 -1.11 23.49
C VAL A 517 -9.79 -1.20 22.37
N GLU A 518 -9.40 -0.90 21.13
CA GLU A 518 -10.26 -1.04 19.94
C GLU A 518 -10.72 -2.50 19.77
N ASN A 519 -9.82 -3.48 19.86
CA ASN A 519 -10.19 -4.89 19.74
C ASN A 519 -11.20 -5.31 20.83
N ALA A 520 -11.02 -4.86 22.07
CA ALA A 520 -11.97 -5.17 23.14
C ALA A 520 -13.34 -4.51 22.91
N LEU A 521 -13.38 -3.29 22.38
CA LEU A 521 -14.64 -2.64 22.01
C LEU A 521 -15.34 -3.37 20.87
N ASP A 522 -14.58 -3.77 19.85
CA ASP A 522 -15.09 -4.42 18.63
C ASP A 522 -15.55 -5.86 18.87
N GLU A 523 -15.20 -6.49 20.00
CA GLU A 523 -15.75 -7.78 20.43
C GLU A 523 -17.22 -7.71 20.87
N ASN A 524 -17.72 -6.50 21.17
CA ASN A 524 -19.12 -6.33 21.51
C ASN A 524 -20.00 -6.39 20.25
N HIS A 525 -20.97 -7.30 20.23
CA HIS A 525 -21.88 -7.54 19.10
C HIS A 525 -22.69 -6.31 18.60
N LEU A 526 -22.78 -5.23 19.38
CA LEU A 526 -23.44 -3.98 18.97
C LEU A 526 -22.49 -2.99 18.29
N VAL A 527 -21.17 -3.20 18.41
CA VAL A 527 -20.12 -2.37 17.84
C VAL A 527 -19.73 -2.91 16.46
N ILE A 528 -19.74 -2.05 15.45
CA ILE A 528 -19.22 -2.38 14.11
C ILE A 528 -17.71 -2.17 14.07
N GLU A 529 -17.27 -1.03 14.60
CA GLU A 529 -15.88 -0.60 14.56
C GLU A 529 -15.65 0.53 15.55
N SER A 530 -14.44 0.60 16.09
CA SER A 530 -14.02 1.65 17.00
C SER A 530 -12.68 2.27 16.59
N ALA A 531 -12.45 3.48 17.08
CA ALA A 531 -11.15 4.14 17.03
C ALA A 531 -10.86 4.78 18.38
N VAL A 532 -9.66 4.54 18.91
CA VAL A 532 -9.24 5.04 20.21
C VAL A 532 -8.08 6.00 20.04
N VAL A 533 -8.11 7.10 20.79
CA VAL A 533 -7.03 8.09 20.86
C VAL A 533 -6.82 8.56 22.29
N GLY A 534 -5.61 9.02 22.58
CA GLY A 534 -5.31 9.69 23.84
C GLY A 534 -5.75 11.15 23.78
N TYR A 535 -6.17 11.70 24.91
CA TYR A 535 -6.41 13.14 25.07
C TYR A 535 -5.81 13.66 26.38
N PRO A 536 -5.46 14.95 26.51
CA PRO A 536 -4.96 15.53 27.75
C PRO A 536 -5.95 15.36 28.90
N HIS A 537 -5.51 14.82 30.03
CA HIS A 537 -6.34 14.63 31.20
C HIS A 537 -5.63 15.14 32.46
N ASP A 538 -6.28 16.05 33.19
CA ASP A 538 -5.66 16.80 34.31
C ASP A 538 -5.07 15.90 35.42
N ILE A 539 -5.68 14.74 35.68
CA ILE A 539 -5.24 13.79 36.71
C ILE A 539 -4.36 12.67 36.13
N LYS A 540 -4.76 12.08 35.00
CA LYS A 540 -4.13 10.85 34.45
C LYS A 540 -2.92 11.14 33.55
N GLY A 541 -2.65 12.40 33.24
CA GLY A 541 -1.73 12.81 32.17
C GLY A 541 -2.42 12.69 30.81
N GLN A 542 -2.74 11.47 30.39
CA GLN A 542 -3.64 11.23 29.26
C GLN A 542 -4.85 10.39 29.68
N GLY A 543 -6.00 10.72 29.12
CA GLY A 543 -7.21 9.90 29.17
C GLY A 543 -7.44 9.19 27.85
N ILE A 544 -8.38 8.24 27.85
CA ILE A 544 -8.76 7.45 26.69
C ILE A 544 -10.06 8.00 26.10
N TYR A 545 -10.05 8.36 24.83
CA TYR A 545 -11.22 8.76 24.06
C TYR A 545 -11.52 7.70 23.01
N ALA A 546 -12.71 7.10 23.06
CA ALA A 546 -13.17 6.12 22.10
C ALA A 546 -14.28 6.69 21.20
N TYR A 547 -14.12 6.53 19.89
CA TYR A 547 -15.14 6.78 18.88
C TYR A 547 -15.70 5.43 18.44
N VAL A 548 -17.02 5.25 18.49
CA VAL A 548 -17.65 3.93 18.30
C VAL A 548 -18.77 4.02 17.26
N ILE A 549 -18.74 3.14 16.26
CA ILE A 549 -19.80 2.93 15.28
C ILE A 549 -20.63 1.73 15.70
N CYS A 550 -21.97 1.82 15.66
CA CYS A 550 -22.88 0.74 16.05
C CYS A 550 -23.81 0.29 14.92
N ALA A 551 -24.21 -0.99 14.95
CA ALA A 551 -24.98 -1.64 13.89
C ALA A 551 -26.46 -1.20 13.80
N LYS A 552 -27.01 -0.56 14.84
CA LYS A 552 -28.45 -0.20 15.00
C LYS A 552 -28.62 1.01 15.91
N GLU A 553 -29.85 1.54 16.02
CA GLU A 553 -30.22 2.44 17.14
C GLU A 553 -30.05 1.68 18.46
N VAL A 554 -29.15 2.19 19.29
CA VAL A 554 -28.76 1.62 20.58
C VAL A 554 -29.08 2.62 21.69
N ASN A 555 -29.43 2.11 22.88
CA ASN A 555 -29.50 2.95 24.06
C ASN A 555 -28.07 3.30 24.50
N GLU A 556 -27.66 4.54 24.25
CA GLU A 556 -26.29 5.00 24.49
C GLU A 556 -25.82 4.80 25.94
N GLN A 557 -26.69 4.98 26.93
CA GLN A 557 -26.30 4.83 28.35
C GLN A 557 -26.04 3.37 28.71
N GLU A 558 -26.91 2.47 28.25
CA GLU A 558 -26.77 1.03 28.49
C GLU A 558 -25.54 0.48 27.76
N LEU A 559 -25.37 0.83 26.48
CA LEU A 559 -24.21 0.42 25.69
C LEU A 559 -22.91 0.94 26.32
N ARG A 560 -22.85 2.21 26.73
CA ARG A 560 -21.65 2.77 27.35
C ARG A 560 -21.27 2.00 28.61
N LYS A 561 -22.25 1.62 29.44
CA LYS A 561 -22.00 0.83 30.64
C LYS A 561 -21.47 -0.56 30.28
N GLU A 562 -22.11 -1.22 29.32
CA GLU A 562 -21.71 -2.54 28.83
C GLU A 562 -20.28 -2.54 28.28
N LEU A 563 -19.92 -1.57 27.41
CA LEU A 563 -18.58 -1.43 26.85
C LEU A 563 -17.50 -1.21 27.93
N LEU A 564 -17.80 -0.39 28.94
CA LEU A 564 -16.87 -0.16 30.05
C LEU A 564 -16.68 -1.40 30.91
N GLU A 565 -17.74 -2.18 31.15
CA GLU A 565 -17.67 -3.46 31.86
C GLU A 565 -16.85 -4.48 31.05
N HIS A 566 -17.09 -4.57 29.74
CA HIS A 566 -16.37 -5.45 28.82
C HIS A 566 -14.86 -5.16 28.81
N ILE A 567 -14.46 -3.90 28.66
CA ILE A 567 -13.04 -3.49 28.74
C ILE A 567 -12.43 -3.83 30.11
N THR A 568 -13.19 -3.72 31.18
CA THR A 568 -12.69 -4.08 32.53
C THR A 568 -12.36 -5.55 32.62
N GLN A 569 -13.19 -6.40 32.02
CA GLN A 569 -13.05 -7.85 32.06
C GLN A 569 -11.92 -8.33 31.13
N HIS A 570 -11.79 -7.73 29.95
CA HIS A 570 -10.86 -8.17 28.91
C HIS A 570 -9.45 -7.56 29.02
N ILE A 571 -9.34 -6.33 29.50
CA ILE A 571 -8.05 -5.61 29.62
C ILE A 571 -7.78 -5.23 31.08
N GLY A 572 -8.73 -4.54 31.71
CA GLY A 572 -8.61 -4.06 33.08
C GLY A 572 -9.14 -2.65 33.27
N ALA A 573 -9.40 -2.29 34.53
CA ALA A 573 -10.02 -1.00 34.88
C ALA A 573 -9.22 0.24 34.45
N PHE A 574 -7.89 0.10 34.30
CA PHE A 574 -7.01 1.18 33.87
C PHE A 574 -7.16 1.54 32.38
N ALA A 575 -7.75 0.65 31.56
CA ALA A 575 -7.95 0.84 30.13
C ALA A 575 -9.35 1.37 29.76
N LYS A 576 -10.18 1.72 30.75
CA LYS A 576 -11.51 2.28 30.52
C LYS A 576 -11.43 3.61 29.76
N PRO A 577 -12.14 3.74 28.62
CA PRO A 577 -12.39 5.02 27.98
C PRO A 577 -13.04 6.00 28.95
N ASP A 578 -12.46 7.18 29.09
CA ASP A 578 -13.05 8.29 29.85
C ASP A 578 -14.25 8.86 29.08
N LYS A 579 -14.09 8.96 27.75
CA LYS A 579 -15.11 9.44 26.82
C LYS A 579 -15.39 8.36 25.77
N ILE A 580 -16.67 8.09 25.53
CA ILE A 580 -17.16 7.22 24.46
C ILE A 580 -18.13 8.07 23.65
N GLN A 581 -17.78 8.39 22.42
CA GLN A 581 -18.61 9.14 21.48
C GLN A 581 -19.13 8.20 20.40
N LEU A 582 -20.45 8.07 20.29
CA LEU A 582 -21.07 7.37 19.17
C LEU A 582 -20.99 8.23 17.92
N VAL A 583 -20.58 7.63 16.81
CA VAL A 583 -20.36 8.32 15.52
C VAL A 583 -20.95 7.51 14.37
N SER A 584 -21.44 8.19 13.34
CA SER A 584 -21.97 7.49 12.15
C SER A 584 -20.88 6.82 11.30
N GLY A 585 -19.62 7.20 11.51
CA GLY A 585 -18.47 6.76 10.75
C GLY A 585 -17.15 7.27 11.32
N LEU A 586 -16.02 6.76 10.81
CA LEU A 586 -14.67 7.16 11.20
C LEU A 586 -13.94 7.82 10.01
N PRO A 587 -13.07 8.82 10.25
CA PRO A 587 -12.31 9.47 9.19
C PRO A 587 -11.22 8.53 8.68
N LYS A 588 -11.52 7.78 7.61
CA LYS A 588 -10.60 6.83 6.98
C LYS A 588 -10.00 7.38 5.70
N THR A 589 -8.71 7.09 5.43
CA THR A 589 -8.15 7.26 4.09
C THR A 589 -8.77 6.24 3.13
N ARG A 590 -8.55 6.45 1.83
CA ARG A 590 -9.00 5.49 0.81
C ARG A 590 -8.23 4.16 0.84
N SER A 591 -7.07 4.10 1.51
CA SER A 591 -6.36 2.84 1.80
C SER A 591 -6.90 2.11 3.04
N GLY A 592 -8.01 2.60 3.63
CA GLY A 592 -8.64 2.03 4.82
C GLY A 592 -8.10 2.55 6.15
N LYS A 593 -6.96 3.26 6.14
CA LYS A 593 -6.31 3.71 7.37
C LYS A 593 -7.15 4.77 8.10
N ILE A 594 -7.51 4.52 9.35
CA ILE A 594 -8.15 5.52 10.23
C ILE A 594 -7.16 6.68 10.49
N MET A 595 -7.60 7.91 10.24
CA MET A 595 -6.82 9.13 10.43
C MET A 595 -6.89 9.59 11.90
N ARG A 596 -6.29 8.80 12.79
CA ARG A 596 -6.29 9.03 14.25
C ARG A 596 -5.76 10.41 14.67
N ARG A 597 -4.89 11.04 13.87
CA ARG A 597 -4.45 12.43 14.10
C ARG A 597 -5.61 13.43 14.16
N ILE A 598 -6.62 13.26 13.30
CA ILE A 598 -7.80 14.14 13.26
C ILE A 598 -8.64 13.91 14.51
N LEU A 599 -8.92 12.65 14.83
CA LEU A 599 -9.65 12.24 16.04
C LEU A 599 -8.96 12.78 17.30
N ARG A 600 -7.63 12.62 17.39
CA ARG A 600 -6.81 13.11 18.51
C ARG A 600 -6.92 14.63 18.68
N LYS A 601 -6.81 15.39 17.60
CA LYS A 601 -6.98 16.85 17.64
C LYS A 601 -8.38 17.29 18.09
N ILE A 602 -9.42 16.57 17.66
CA ILE A 602 -10.78 16.83 18.11
C ILE A 602 -10.90 16.52 19.61
N ALA A 603 -10.38 15.37 20.06
CA ALA A 603 -10.37 14.99 21.47
C ALA A 603 -9.55 15.94 22.36
N GLU A 604 -8.50 16.55 21.81
CA GLU A 604 -7.68 17.60 22.45
C GLU A 604 -8.38 18.97 22.52
N GLY A 605 -9.51 19.16 21.81
CA GLY A 605 -10.19 20.44 21.67
C GLY A 605 -9.55 21.41 20.66
N ASP A 606 -8.43 21.04 20.02
CA ASP A 606 -7.80 21.83 18.95
C ASP A 606 -8.48 21.59 17.59
N THR A 607 -9.61 22.26 17.41
CA THR A 607 -10.40 22.15 16.16
C THR A 607 -10.07 23.24 15.14
N SER A 608 -9.06 24.07 15.42
CA SER A 608 -8.68 25.24 14.62
C SER A 608 -7.90 24.85 13.35
N ASN A 609 -7.08 23.80 13.43
CA ASN A 609 -6.30 23.29 12.31
C ASN A 609 -6.22 21.75 12.35
N LEU A 610 -7.20 21.08 11.72
CA LEU A 610 -7.23 19.62 11.59
C LEU A 610 -6.25 19.08 10.52
N GLY A 611 -5.53 19.96 9.82
CA GLY A 611 -4.70 19.59 8.67
C GLY A 611 -5.52 19.17 7.44
N ASP A 612 -4.87 18.56 6.46
CA ASP A 612 -5.52 18.13 5.22
C ASP A 612 -6.46 16.94 5.44
N THR A 613 -7.74 17.11 5.06
CA THR A 613 -8.81 16.10 5.11
C THR A 613 -9.17 15.55 3.72
N SER A 614 -8.51 16.00 2.65
CA SER A 614 -8.83 15.60 1.27
C SER A 614 -8.58 14.12 0.98
N THR A 615 -7.73 13.49 1.79
CA THR A 615 -7.38 12.08 1.66
C THR A 615 -8.48 11.12 2.13
N LEU A 616 -9.52 11.65 2.78
CA LEU A 616 -10.57 10.87 3.42
C LEU A 616 -11.55 10.26 2.41
N LEU A 617 -12.10 9.10 2.76
CA LEU A 617 -13.17 8.46 2.01
C LEU A 617 -14.44 9.35 2.00
N ASP A 618 -14.76 9.90 3.17
CA ASP A 618 -15.85 10.84 3.42
C ASP A 618 -15.36 11.97 4.35
N PRO A 619 -15.13 13.19 3.83
CA PRO A 619 -14.71 14.32 4.66
C PRO A 619 -15.78 14.88 5.60
N GLU A 620 -17.07 14.67 5.32
CA GLU A 620 -18.15 15.26 6.13
C GLU A 620 -18.22 14.64 7.53
N ILE A 621 -17.76 13.40 7.67
CA ILE A 621 -17.68 12.72 8.97
C ILE A 621 -16.85 13.50 9.99
N VAL A 622 -15.82 14.22 9.54
CA VAL A 622 -14.98 15.03 10.42
C VAL A 622 -15.78 16.16 11.07
N LYS A 623 -16.73 16.75 10.33
CA LYS A 623 -17.59 17.83 10.86
C LYS A 623 -18.59 17.29 11.86
N GLU A 624 -19.21 16.15 11.58
CA GLU A 624 -20.12 15.48 12.51
C GLU A 624 -19.41 15.19 13.85
N ILE A 625 -18.26 14.51 13.78
CA ILE A 625 -17.48 14.14 14.96
C ILE A 625 -17.10 15.39 15.77
N LYS A 626 -16.65 16.44 15.07
CA LYS A 626 -16.28 17.72 15.69
C LYS A 626 -17.45 18.40 16.40
N ASN A 627 -18.64 18.42 15.78
CA ASN A 627 -19.81 19.11 16.35
C ASN A 627 -20.36 18.40 17.60
N ASN A 628 -20.17 17.08 17.68
CA ASN A 628 -20.66 16.24 18.77
C ASN A 628 -19.55 15.81 19.75
N ALA A 629 -18.39 16.49 19.74
CA ALA A 629 -17.27 16.15 20.60
C ALA A 629 -17.62 16.33 22.10
N LEU A 630 -17.22 15.36 22.92
CA LEU A 630 -17.47 15.27 24.36
C LEU A 630 -16.38 15.95 25.18
#